data_AF-A0A6J4KDX3-F1
#
_entry.id   AF-A0A6J4KDX3-F1
#
_cell.length_a   1.000
_cell.length_b   1.000
_cell.length_c   1.000
_cell.angle_alpha   90.00
_cell.angle_beta   90.00
_cell.angle_gamma   90.00
#
_symmetry.space_group_name_H-M   'P 1'
#
loop_
_entity.id
_entity.type
_entity.pdbx_description
1 polymer ?
#
loop_
_entity_poly.entity_id
_entity_poly.type
_entity_poly.pdbx_seq_one_letter_code
_entity_poly.pdbx_strand_id
1 'polypeptide(L)'
;MILRPPLADLTPPDGAAPPPDLMPVLAQVPLFSGLADDWLRWLAHRGTEVRYVPGAVVAEQGEDPNGFHVILEGKVSFARRVGGREAHVVTLGPGTVFGELFLILDEPYATTGRCLTDVRIFHLDAAAFWELTGAVPSVLRQIVQVAAERSRLQAQAAQRLLSDASDVLHSSLDYQKTLWAVACMAVERVADFCLVDVVGPDGRLRTVAAEHANPAERARIREVAVLGADDAGGVLPYPPEQPPRLEWTSDVDDAWLESRVA
;
A
#
# COMPACT_ATOMS: atom_id res chain seq x y z
N MET A 1 -20.32 14.88 13.44
CA MET A 1 -19.16 15.62 13.94
C MET A 1 -18.48 14.75 15.00
N ILE A 2 -17.66 13.80 14.56
CA ILE A 2 -16.95 12.87 15.45
C ILE A 2 -15.62 13.55 15.78
N LEU A 3 -15.45 13.91 17.05
CA LEU A 3 -14.28 14.61 17.57
C LEU A 3 -13.05 13.69 17.45
N ARG A 4 -12.11 14.06 16.56
CA ARG A 4 -10.77 13.48 16.43
C ARG A 4 -9.93 13.93 17.64
N PRO A 5 -9.31 13.02 18.42
CA PRO A 5 -8.10 13.38 19.13
C PRO A 5 -6.98 13.63 18.10
N PRO A 6 -6.13 14.65 18.27
CA PRO A 6 -4.94 14.80 17.45
C PRO A 6 -4.02 13.57 17.64
N LEU A 7 -3.28 13.19 16.59
CA LEU A 7 -2.29 12.11 16.58
C LEU A 7 -1.12 12.30 17.60
N ALA A 8 -1.17 13.36 18.41
CA ALA A 8 -0.07 13.91 19.18
C ALA A 8 0.01 13.46 20.65
N ASP A 9 -1.00 12.75 21.19
CA ASP A 9 -0.98 12.30 22.58
C ASP A 9 -1.05 10.76 22.68
N LEU A 10 -0.03 10.08 22.15
CA LEU A 10 0.17 8.62 22.28
C LEU A 10 1.05 8.22 23.49
N THR A 11 1.39 9.19 24.33
CA THR A 11 2.11 8.99 25.59
C THR A 11 1.14 8.43 26.64
N PRO A 12 1.43 7.25 27.23
CA PRO A 12 0.67 6.73 28.35
C PRO A 12 0.88 7.68 29.52
N PRO A 13 -0.09 7.80 30.44
CA PRO A 13 0.15 8.48 31.70
C PRO A 13 1.37 7.84 32.37
N ASP A 14 2.34 8.68 32.76
CA ASP A 14 3.54 8.25 33.48
C ASP A 14 3.19 7.23 34.58
N GLY A 15 3.71 6.00 34.46
CA GLY A 15 3.61 4.97 35.49
C GLY A 15 2.57 3.87 35.30
N ALA A 16 1.89 3.76 34.15
CA ALA A 16 1.10 2.55 33.85
C ALA A 16 2.05 1.37 33.55
N ALA A 17 2.04 0.34 34.41
CA ALA A 17 2.79 -0.88 34.16
C ALA A 17 2.35 -1.52 32.84
N PRO A 18 3.27 -2.01 31.99
CA PRO A 18 2.91 -2.70 30.76
C PRO A 18 1.98 -3.87 31.08
N PRO A 19 0.96 -4.12 30.25
CA PRO A 19 0.03 -5.21 30.52
C PRO A 19 0.80 -6.55 30.53
N PRO A 20 0.43 -7.49 31.41
CA PRO A 20 1.24 -8.67 31.73
C PRO A 20 1.45 -9.61 30.53
N ASP A 21 0.63 -9.50 29.49
CA ASP A 21 0.72 -10.25 28.23
C ASP A 21 1.65 -9.60 27.19
N LEU A 22 2.07 -8.34 27.36
CA LEU A 22 2.79 -7.60 26.34
C LEU A 22 4.14 -8.23 25.99
N MET A 23 4.94 -8.60 26.98
CA MET A 23 6.25 -9.23 26.75
C MET A 23 6.13 -10.56 25.98
N PRO A 24 5.28 -11.52 26.39
CA PRO A 24 5.01 -12.72 25.59
C PRO A 24 4.55 -12.46 24.16
N VAL A 25 3.79 -11.38 23.92
CA VAL A 25 3.32 -11.03 22.56
C VAL A 25 4.46 -10.42 21.74
N LEU A 26 5.24 -9.49 22.30
CA LEU A 26 6.40 -8.90 21.63
C LEU A 26 7.45 -9.96 21.27
N ALA A 27 7.66 -10.96 22.13
CA ALA A 27 8.57 -12.07 21.86
C ALA A 27 8.17 -12.93 20.64
N GLN A 28 6.89 -12.91 20.25
CA GLN A 28 6.38 -13.64 19.08
C GLN A 28 6.50 -12.83 17.78
N VAL A 29 6.80 -11.53 17.86
CA VAL A 29 6.99 -10.69 16.68
C VAL A 29 8.27 -11.13 15.97
N PRO A 30 8.23 -11.55 14.69
CA PRO A 30 9.41 -12.06 14.00
C PRO A 30 10.59 -11.09 13.97
N LEU A 31 10.30 -9.78 13.95
CA LEU A 31 11.32 -8.72 14.02
C LEU A 31 12.12 -8.73 15.33
N PHE A 32 11.52 -9.22 16.42
CA PHE A 32 12.14 -9.29 17.75
C PHE A 32 12.70 -10.67 18.06
N SER A 33 12.63 -11.61 17.09
CA SER A 33 13.23 -12.93 17.22
C SER A 33 14.75 -12.82 17.44
N GLY A 34 15.21 -13.26 18.62
CA GLY A 34 16.61 -13.21 19.01
C GLY A 34 17.01 -11.97 19.83
N LEU A 35 16.07 -11.09 20.18
CA LEU A 35 16.30 -10.08 21.22
C LEU A 35 16.46 -10.75 22.58
N ALA A 36 17.44 -10.28 23.37
CA ALA A 36 17.57 -10.70 24.76
C ALA A 36 16.39 -10.18 25.60
N ASP A 37 16.03 -10.90 26.66
CA ASP A 37 14.90 -10.55 27.53
C ASP A 37 14.99 -9.14 28.12
N ASP A 38 16.21 -8.63 28.34
CA ASP A 38 16.43 -7.26 28.80
C ASP A 38 15.92 -6.23 27.79
N TRP A 39 16.09 -6.48 26.49
CA TRP A 39 15.59 -5.62 25.42
C TRP A 39 14.08 -5.72 25.24
N LEU A 40 13.50 -6.92 25.41
CA LEU A 40 12.04 -7.08 25.45
C LEU A 40 11.43 -6.35 26.65
N ARG A 41 12.08 -6.40 27.81
CA ARG A 41 11.70 -5.61 28.99
C ARG A 41 11.82 -4.11 28.71
N TRP A 42 12.90 -3.68 28.08
CA TRP A 42 13.10 -2.28 27.69
C TRP A 42 11.99 -1.80 26.75
N LEU A 43 11.66 -2.59 25.71
CA LEU A 43 10.56 -2.31 24.79
C LEU A 43 9.24 -2.16 25.52
N ALA A 44 8.92 -3.10 26.42
CA ALA A 44 7.68 -3.06 27.19
C ALA A 44 7.59 -1.84 28.11
N HIS A 45 8.72 -1.31 28.61
CA HIS A 45 8.73 -0.11 29.46
C HIS A 45 8.70 1.20 28.66
N ARG A 46 9.27 1.23 27.46
CA ARG A 46 9.36 2.43 26.62
C ARG A 46 8.18 2.61 25.67
N GLY A 47 7.59 1.51 25.21
CA GLY A 47 6.46 1.55 24.31
C GLY A 47 5.13 1.71 25.03
N THR A 48 4.10 1.97 24.22
CA THR A 48 2.78 2.39 24.68
C THR A 48 1.72 1.54 23.97
N GLU A 49 0.66 1.17 24.67
CA GLU A 49 -0.47 0.46 24.03
C GLU A 49 -1.52 1.48 23.60
N VAL A 50 -1.92 1.43 22.34
CA VAL A 50 -2.96 2.28 21.76
C VAL A 50 -4.07 1.39 21.19
N ARG A 51 -5.33 1.78 21.43
CA ARG A 51 -6.50 1.05 20.95
C ARG A 51 -7.29 1.89 19.97
N TYR A 52 -7.72 1.25 18.90
CA TYR A 52 -8.49 1.85 17.82
C TYR A 52 -9.75 1.04 17.54
N VAL A 53 -10.84 1.74 17.24
CA VAL A 53 -12.12 1.14 16.81
C VAL A 53 -12.13 0.91 15.29
N PRO A 54 -13.02 0.05 14.76
CA PRO A 54 -13.19 -0.11 13.32
C PRO A 54 -13.42 1.23 12.61
N GLY A 55 -12.77 1.41 11.45
CA GLY A 55 -12.83 2.63 10.63
C GLY A 55 -11.82 3.71 11.01
N ALA A 56 -11.22 3.65 12.21
CA ALA A 56 -10.18 4.58 12.63
C ALA A 56 -8.92 4.48 11.74
N VAL A 57 -8.22 5.61 11.58
CA VAL A 57 -6.98 5.72 10.80
C VAL A 57 -5.80 5.64 11.77
N VAL A 58 -4.85 4.74 11.50
CA VAL A 58 -3.65 4.54 12.32
C VAL A 58 -2.39 5.13 11.69
N ALA A 59 -2.43 5.39 10.38
CA ALA A 59 -1.40 6.06 9.60
C ALA A 59 -2.10 6.74 8.42
N GLU A 60 -1.82 8.03 8.16
CA GLU A 60 -2.42 8.78 7.07
C GLU A 60 -1.37 9.02 5.98
N GLN A 61 -1.71 8.70 4.72
CA GLN A 61 -0.78 8.86 3.62
C GLN A 61 -0.35 10.33 3.49
N GLY A 62 0.97 10.55 3.37
CA GLY A 62 1.56 11.88 3.30
C GLY A 62 1.88 12.50 4.67
N GLU A 63 1.43 11.91 5.78
CA GLU A 63 1.88 12.32 7.11
C GLU A 63 3.23 11.68 7.47
N ASP A 64 4.02 12.41 8.24
CA ASP A 64 5.29 11.91 8.76
C ASP A 64 5.05 10.78 9.76
N PRO A 65 5.88 9.71 9.73
CA PRO A 65 5.77 8.63 10.70
C PRO A 65 6.04 9.13 12.12
N ASN A 66 5.10 8.89 13.02
CA ASN A 66 5.25 9.26 14.43
C ASN A 66 6.01 8.20 15.25
N GLY A 67 6.23 7.01 14.69
CA GLY A 67 6.90 5.93 15.38
C GLY A 67 6.85 4.60 14.66
N PHE A 68 7.35 3.62 15.38
CA PHE A 68 7.32 2.21 15.04
C PHE A 68 6.11 1.55 15.70
N HIS A 69 5.39 0.71 14.97
CA HIS A 69 4.17 0.08 15.48
C HIS A 69 4.15 -1.42 15.28
N VAL A 70 3.55 -2.14 16.22
CA VAL A 70 3.22 -3.56 16.12
C VAL A 70 1.72 -3.73 16.32
N ILE A 71 1.05 -4.44 15.41
CA ILE A 71 -0.33 -4.85 15.61
C ILE A 71 -0.32 -6.02 16.60
N LEU A 72 -0.87 -5.81 17.80
CA LEU A 72 -1.02 -6.85 18.83
C LEU A 72 -2.30 -7.65 18.61
N GLU A 73 -3.39 -6.98 18.24
CA GLU A 73 -4.70 -7.58 17.96
C GLU A 73 -5.42 -6.84 16.84
N GLY A 74 -6.34 -7.53 16.16
CA GLY A 74 -7.18 -6.97 15.11
C GLY A 74 -6.56 -6.98 13.71
N LYS A 75 -7.18 -6.24 12.79
CA LYS A 75 -6.76 -6.14 11.38
C LYS A 75 -6.78 -4.69 10.90
N VAL A 76 -5.74 -4.31 10.17
CA VAL A 76 -5.60 -2.98 9.55
C VAL A 76 -5.42 -3.15 8.05
N SER A 77 -6.25 -2.46 7.26
CA SER A 77 -6.13 -2.38 5.80
C SER A 77 -5.30 -1.17 5.42
N PHE A 78 -4.22 -1.37 4.68
CA PHE A 78 -3.42 -0.31 4.09
C PHE A 78 -3.79 -0.14 2.63
N ALA A 79 -4.12 1.08 2.25
CA ALA A 79 -4.44 1.46 0.87
C ALA A 79 -3.61 2.68 0.46
N ARG A 80 -3.23 2.75 -0.81
CA ARG A 80 -2.61 3.93 -1.40
C ARG A 80 -3.66 4.67 -2.20
N ARG A 81 -3.77 5.98 -1.99
CA ARG A 81 -4.55 6.86 -2.88
C ARG A 81 -3.70 7.23 -4.08
N VAL A 82 -4.19 6.88 -5.26
CA VAL A 82 -3.61 7.17 -6.58
C VAL A 82 -4.76 7.67 -7.45
N GLY A 83 -4.74 8.94 -7.83
CA GLY A 83 -5.77 9.51 -8.72
C GLY A 83 -7.16 9.48 -8.10
N GLY A 84 -7.25 9.86 -6.81
CA GLY A 84 -8.53 9.88 -6.07
C GLY A 84 -9.11 8.52 -5.77
N ARG A 85 -8.45 7.46 -6.23
CA ARG A 85 -8.84 6.08 -6.04
C ARG A 85 -7.97 5.46 -4.96
N GLU A 86 -8.60 4.76 -4.03
CA GLU A 86 -7.89 3.94 -3.05
C GLU A 86 -7.60 2.56 -3.69
N ALA A 87 -6.33 2.25 -3.86
CA ALA A 87 -5.84 0.93 -4.22
C ALA A 87 -5.43 0.19 -2.94
N HIS A 88 -6.04 -0.97 -2.66
CA HIS A 88 -5.68 -1.80 -1.52
C HIS A 88 -4.25 -2.33 -1.70
N VAL A 89 -3.38 -2.11 -0.73
CA VAL A 89 -1.99 -2.58 -0.80
C VAL A 89 -1.79 -3.86 -0.01
N VAL A 90 -2.28 -3.89 1.24
CA VAL A 90 -2.10 -5.04 2.13
C VAL A 90 -3.06 -4.96 3.32
N THR A 91 -3.48 -6.11 3.85
CA THR A 91 -4.11 -6.18 5.17
C THR A 91 -3.14 -6.81 6.17
N LEU A 92 -2.85 -6.08 7.23
CA LEU A 92 -1.94 -6.48 8.30
C LEU A 92 -2.73 -6.93 9.54
N GLY A 93 -2.18 -7.89 10.28
CA GLY A 93 -2.80 -8.49 11.46
C GLY A 93 -1.80 -8.70 12.59
N PRO A 94 -2.14 -9.47 13.64
CA PRO A 94 -1.31 -9.62 14.83
C PRO A 94 0.12 -10.08 14.51
N GLY A 95 1.11 -9.49 15.19
CA GLY A 95 2.54 -9.79 15.03
C GLY A 95 3.21 -9.11 13.84
N THR A 96 2.47 -8.31 13.06
CA THR A 96 3.03 -7.52 11.95
C THR A 96 3.44 -6.13 12.42
N VAL A 97 4.44 -5.57 11.74
CA VAL A 97 5.00 -4.25 12.01
C VAL A 97 4.64 -3.26 10.89
N PHE A 98 4.52 -1.98 11.23
CA PHE A 98 4.40 -0.91 10.24
C PHE A 98 5.04 0.40 10.74
N GLY A 99 5.33 1.31 9.81
CA GLY A 99 5.97 2.61 10.06
C GLY A 99 7.49 2.58 10.10
N GLU A 100 8.08 1.40 10.36
CA GLU A 100 9.52 1.19 10.49
C GLU A 100 10.29 1.62 9.26
N LEU A 101 9.79 1.29 8.07
CA LEU A 101 10.47 1.57 6.82
C LEU A 101 10.44 3.05 6.50
N PHE A 102 9.33 3.72 6.76
CA PHE A 102 9.16 5.15 6.50
C PHE A 102 10.03 5.99 7.45
N LEU A 103 10.17 5.57 8.71
CA LEU A 103 11.15 6.15 9.64
C LEU A 103 12.58 6.01 9.12
N ILE A 104 12.96 4.81 8.64
CA ILE A 104 14.33 4.55 8.16
C ILE A 104 14.66 5.35 6.91
N LEU A 105 13.69 5.50 6.02
CA LEU A 105 13.85 6.20 4.74
C LEU A 105 13.74 7.72 4.86
N ASP A 106 13.28 8.23 6.02
CA ASP A 106 12.96 9.65 6.22
C ASP A 106 11.91 10.14 5.21
N GLU A 107 10.86 9.32 5.03
CA GLU A 107 9.79 9.55 4.06
C GLU A 107 8.42 9.53 4.76
N PRO A 108 7.43 10.30 4.29
CA PRO A 108 6.07 10.22 4.81
C PRO A 108 5.43 8.85 4.51
N TYR A 109 4.36 8.51 5.22
CA TYR A 109 3.60 7.29 4.95
C TYR A 109 3.14 7.24 3.50
N ALA A 110 3.49 6.17 2.78
CA ALA A 110 3.06 5.98 1.39
C ALA A 110 1.67 5.34 1.24
N THR A 111 0.98 5.06 2.35
CA THR A 111 -0.33 4.41 2.42
C THR A 111 -1.10 4.87 3.66
N THR A 112 -2.43 4.91 3.55
CA THR A 112 -3.33 5.11 4.68
C THR A 112 -3.71 3.77 5.30
N GLY A 113 -3.48 3.59 6.60
CA GLY A 113 -3.87 2.40 7.37
C GLY A 113 -5.20 2.62 8.10
N ARG A 114 -6.21 1.78 7.81
CA ARG A 114 -7.55 1.84 8.41
C ARG A 114 -7.90 0.56 9.14
N CYS A 115 -8.36 0.66 10.38
CA CYS A 115 -8.80 -0.48 11.18
C CYS A 115 -10.05 -1.13 10.56
N LEU A 116 -9.99 -2.45 10.34
CA LEU A 116 -11.14 -3.26 9.90
C LEU A 116 -11.92 -3.83 11.09
N THR A 117 -11.25 -3.97 12.23
CA THR A 117 -11.79 -4.47 13.50
C THR A 117 -11.38 -3.52 14.62
N ASP A 118 -11.76 -3.81 15.86
CA ASP A 118 -11.00 -3.28 17.00
C ASP A 118 -9.55 -3.72 16.87
N VAL A 119 -8.63 -2.78 17.09
CA VAL A 119 -7.19 -2.95 16.88
C VAL A 119 -6.45 -2.48 18.11
N ARG A 120 -5.51 -3.31 18.56
CA ARG A 120 -4.59 -3.02 19.66
C ARG A 120 -3.18 -2.92 19.07
N ILE A 121 -2.52 -1.79 19.25
CA ILE A 121 -1.20 -1.49 18.71
C ILE A 121 -0.23 -1.23 19.85
N PHE A 122 0.96 -1.82 19.77
CA PHE A 122 2.13 -1.35 20.51
C PHE A 122 2.79 -0.25 19.68
N HIS A 123 2.99 0.92 20.27
CA HIS A 123 3.67 2.06 19.68
C HIS A 123 4.99 2.31 20.40
N LEU A 124 6.04 2.55 19.61
CA LEU A 124 7.33 3.02 20.08
C LEU A 124 7.64 4.31 19.33
N ASP A 125 7.89 5.39 20.05
CA ASP A 125 8.21 6.67 19.41
C ASP A 125 9.51 6.60 18.58
N ALA A 126 9.69 7.55 17.67
CA ALA A 126 10.84 7.58 16.78
C ALA A 126 12.19 7.62 17.53
N ALA A 127 12.28 8.35 18.65
CA ALA A 127 13.52 8.46 19.41
C ALA A 127 13.92 7.12 20.04
N ALA A 128 12.96 6.42 20.64
CA ALA A 128 13.15 5.10 21.21
C ALA A 128 13.43 4.04 20.11
N PHE A 129 12.82 4.16 18.93
CA PHE A 129 13.16 3.31 17.79
C PHE A 129 14.63 3.47 17.37
N TRP A 130 15.14 4.70 17.30
CA TRP A 130 16.54 4.95 16.99
C TRP A 130 17.50 4.50 18.12
N GLU A 131 17.10 4.61 19.39
CA GLU A 131 17.84 4.05 20.52
C GLU A 131 17.97 2.51 20.39
N LEU A 132 16.85 1.82 20.10
CA LEU A 132 16.82 0.37 19.91
C LEU A 132 17.70 -0.07 18.74
N THR A 133 17.55 0.55 17.58
CA THR A 133 18.29 0.14 16.37
C THR A 133 19.78 0.46 16.47
N GLY A 134 20.15 1.53 17.19
CA GLY A 134 21.54 1.86 17.48
C GLY A 134 22.20 0.88 18.46
N ALA A 135 21.47 0.44 19.49
CA ALA A 135 21.98 -0.51 20.47
C ALA A 135 21.93 -1.97 19.99
N VAL A 136 20.95 -2.30 19.14
CA VAL A 136 20.73 -3.65 18.59
C VAL A 136 20.66 -3.61 17.06
N PRO A 137 21.81 -3.52 16.36
CA PRO A 137 21.85 -3.37 14.90
C PRO A 137 21.22 -4.52 14.10
N SER A 138 20.98 -5.68 14.72
CA SER A 138 20.29 -6.80 14.06
C SER A 138 18.85 -6.48 13.72
N VAL A 139 18.16 -5.67 14.53
CA VAL A 139 16.77 -5.25 14.27
C VAL A 139 16.69 -4.46 12.97
N LEU A 140 17.57 -3.44 12.82
CA LEU A 140 17.63 -2.64 11.59
C LEU A 140 17.97 -3.51 10.36
N ARG A 141 18.93 -4.43 10.51
CA ARG A 141 19.27 -5.37 9.42
C ARG A 141 18.08 -6.23 9.00
N GLN A 142 17.29 -6.74 9.94
CA GLN A 142 16.11 -7.56 9.64
C GLN A 142 15.07 -6.74 8.87
N ILE A 143 14.79 -5.50 9.29
CA ILE A 143 13.86 -4.60 8.59
C ILE A 143 14.30 -4.40 7.14
N VAL A 144 15.56 -3.99 6.95
CA VAL A 144 16.11 -3.72 5.61
C VAL A 144 16.12 -4.98 4.75
N GLN A 145 16.43 -6.15 5.31
CA GLN A 145 16.40 -7.41 4.57
C GLN A 145 14.98 -7.78 4.09
N VAL A 146 13.97 -7.64 4.95
CA VAL A 146 12.58 -7.92 4.58
C VAL A 146 12.10 -6.96 3.50
N ALA A 147 12.41 -5.67 3.63
CA ALA A 147 12.08 -4.65 2.63
C ALA A 147 12.77 -4.92 1.28
N ALA A 148 14.07 -5.21 1.31
CA ALA A 148 14.85 -5.52 0.11
C ALA A 148 14.33 -6.77 -0.61
N GLU A 149 13.98 -7.82 0.13
CA GLU A 149 13.42 -9.04 -0.45
C GLU A 149 12.05 -8.78 -1.08
N ARG A 150 11.18 -8.01 -0.43
CA ARG A 150 9.88 -7.62 -0.98
C ARG A 150 10.05 -6.84 -2.29
N SER A 151 10.95 -5.86 -2.32
CA SER A 151 11.25 -5.08 -3.53
C SER A 151 11.81 -5.96 -4.65
N ARG A 152 12.70 -6.89 -4.32
CA ARG A 152 13.26 -7.85 -5.29
C ARG A 152 12.17 -8.72 -5.91
N LEU A 153 11.25 -9.25 -5.11
CA LEU A 153 10.14 -10.06 -5.60
C LEU A 153 9.20 -9.25 -6.50
N GLN A 154 8.91 -8.00 -6.15
CA GLN A 154 8.12 -7.08 -6.98
C GLN A 154 8.79 -6.80 -8.33
N ALA A 155 10.09 -6.50 -8.34
CA ALA A 155 10.85 -6.27 -9.56
C ALA A 155 10.87 -7.51 -10.47
N GLN A 156 11.02 -8.70 -9.88
CA GLN A 156 10.96 -9.97 -10.62
C GLN A 156 9.58 -10.25 -11.21
N ALA A 157 8.50 -9.96 -10.47
CA ALA A 157 7.14 -10.10 -10.96
C ALA A 157 6.88 -9.16 -12.16
N ALA A 158 7.35 -7.92 -12.08
CA ALA A 158 7.26 -6.95 -13.18
C ALA A 158 8.04 -7.41 -14.43
N GLN A 159 9.27 -7.88 -14.27
CA GLN A 159 10.07 -8.42 -15.38
C GLN A 159 9.40 -9.60 -16.07
N ARG A 160 8.82 -10.53 -15.29
CA ARG A 160 8.07 -11.68 -15.84
C ARG A 160 6.81 -11.25 -16.58
N LEU A 161 6.07 -10.28 -16.05
CA LEU A 161 4.92 -9.72 -16.75
C LEU A 161 5.34 -9.14 -18.11
N LEU A 162 6.40 -8.34 -18.16
CA LEU A 162 6.87 -7.74 -19.40
C LEU A 162 7.27 -8.79 -20.44
N SER A 163 7.93 -9.87 -20.03
CA SER A 163 8.28 -10.99 -20.90
C SER A 163 7.03 -11.69 -21.46
N ASP A 164 6.13 -12.13 -20.58
CA ASP A 164 4.94 -12.89 -21.00
C ASP A 164 3.97 -12.04 -21.82
N ALA A 165 3.82 -10.75 -21.47
CA ALA A 165 3.02 -9.81 -22.24
C ALA A 165 3.60 -9.61 -23.65
N SER A 166 4.92 -9.56 -23.79
CA SER A 166 5.58 -9.44 -25.10
C SER A 166 5.31 -10.68 -25.97
N ASP A 167 5.38 -11.88 -25.40
CA ASP A 167 5.09 -13.13 -26.12
C ASP A 167 3.63 -13.20 -26.59
N VAL A 168 2.69 -12.82 -25.73
CA VAL A 168 1.26 -12.76 -26.05
C VAL A 168 0.99 -11.72 -27.14
N LEU A 169 1.60 -10.53 -27.05
CA LEU A 169 1.47 -9.47 -28.05
C LEU A 169 2.06 -9.86 -29.42
N HIS A 170 3.15 -10.63 -29.44
CA HIS A 170 3.79 -11.03 -30.70
C HIS A 170 3.07 -12.19 -31.42
N SER A 171 2.39 -13.06 -30.67
CA SER A 171 1.82 -14.32 -31.20
C SER A 171 0.38 -14.21 -31.69
N SER A 172 -0.32 -13.09 -31.45
CA SER A 172 -1.75 -12.96 -31.72
C SER A 172 -2.10 -11.76 -32.59
N LEU A 173 -2.85 -12.03 -33.67
CA LEU A 173 -3.43 -11.02 -34.56
C LEU A 173 -4.77 -10.46 -34.05
N ASP A 174 -5.37 -11.07 -33.02
CA ASP A 174 -6.63 -10.63 -32.40
C ASP A 174 -6.32 -9.73 -31.19
N TYR A 175 -6.11 -8.45 -31.46
CA TYR A 175 -5.70 -7.49 -30.44
C TYR A 175 -6.64 -7.43 -29.22
N GLN A 176 -7.94 -7.70 -29.37
CA GLN A 176 -8.89 -7.62 -28.24
C GLN A 176 -8.65 -8.74 -27.24
N LYS A 177 -8.49 -9.98 -27.71
CA LYS A 177 -8.18 -11.12 -26.83
C LYS A 177 -6.78 -11.01 -26.23
N THR A 178 -5.83 -10.53 -27.02
CA THR A 178 -4.45 -10.33 -26.59
C THR A 178 -4.34 -9.32 -25.45
N LEU A 179 -4.96 -8.14 -25.61
CA LEU A 179 -4.91 -7.09 -24.59
C LEU A 179 -5.71 -7.46 -23.34
N TRP A 180 -6.79 -8.23 -23.47
CA TRP A 180 -7.47 -8.81 -22.31
C TRP A 180 -6.59 -9.78 -21.53
N ALA A 181 -5.84 -10.65 -22.23
CA ALA A 181 -4.89 -11.55 -21.57
C ALA A 181 -3.77 -10.78 -20.85
N VAL A 182 -3.27 -9.70 -21.44
CA VAL A 182 -2.29 -8.80 -20.78
C VAL A 182 -2.89 -8.15 -19.53
N ALA A 183 -4.14 -7.68 -19.58
CA ALA A 183 -4.81 -7.10 -18.41
C ALA A 183 -4.98 -8.12 -17.28
N CYS A 184 -5.34 -9.37 -17.59
CA CYS A 184 -5.40 -10.45 -16.60
C CYS A 184 -4.02 -10.72 -15.97
N MET A 185 -2.97 -10.84 -16.80
CA MET A 185 -1.61 -11.06 -16.30
C MET A 185 -1.12 -9.91 -15.41
N ALA A 186 -1.51 -8.67 -15.71
CA ALA A 186 -1.16 -7.51 -14.90
C ALA A 186 -1.80 -7.58 -13.51
N VAL A 187 -3.11 -7.86 -13.43
CA VAL A 187 -3.80 -7.94 -12.13
C VAL A 187 -3.43 -9.18 -11.31
N GLU A 188 -2.91 -10.22 -11.96
CA GLU A 188 -2.42 -11.41 -11.27
C GLU A 188 -1.06 -11.21 -10.60
N ARG A 189 -0.27 -10.22 -11.04
CA ARG A 189 1.16 -10.15 -10.69
C ARG A 189 1.63 -8.81 -10.15
N VAL A 190 1.10 -7.70 -10.66
CA VAL A 190 1.71 -6.37 -10.42
C VAL A 190 0.73 -5.25 -10.10
N ALA A 191 -0.58 -5.47 -10.24
CA ALA A 191 -1.58 -4.43 -10.06
C ALA A 191 -2.85 -4.95 -9.38
N ASP A 192 -3.56 -4.10 -8.66
CA ASP A 192 -4.88 -4.43 -8.11
C ASP A 192 -5.97 -4.36 -9.20
N PHE A 193 -5.76 -3.51 -10.21
CA PHE A 193 -6.60 -3.40 -11.39
C PHE A 193 -5.80 -3.00 -12.62
N CYS A 194 -6.31 -3.32 -13.80
CA CYS A 194 -5.69 -2.98 -15.06
C CYS A 194 -6.76 -2.52 -16.06
N LEU A 195 -6.50 -1.36 -16.69
CA LEU A 195 -7.28 -0.82 -17.78
C LEU A 195 -6.36 -0.71 -19.00
N VAL A 196 -6.85 -1.14 -20.16
CA VAL A 196 -6.13 -1.03 -21.43
C VAL A 196 -7.00 -0.25 -22.40
N ASP A 197 -6.52 0.93 -22.79
CA ASP A 197 -7.18 1.80 -23.76
C ASP A 197 -6.44 1.80 -25.09
N VAL A 198 -7.21 1.78 -26.18
CA VAL A 198 -6.70 1.84 -27.55
C VAL A 198 -7.34 3.02 -28.27
N VAL A 199 -6.53 3.81 -28.97
CA VAL A 199 -7.04 4.91 -29.81
C VAL A 199 -7.69 4.32 -31.07
N GLY A 200 -8.96 4.62 -31.27
CA GLY A 200 -9.74 4.25 -32.44
C GLY A 200 -9.37 5.09 -33.68
N PRO A 201 -9.86 4.70 -34.87
CA PRO A 201 -9.62 5.43 -36.12
C PRO A 201 -10.17 6.86 -36.11
N ASP A 202 -11.11 7.14 -35.23
CA ASP A 202 -11.75 8.44 -34.98
C ASP A 202 -10.96 9.32 -34.00
N GLY A 203 -9.79 8.86 -33.55
CA GLY A 203 -8.95 9.56 -32.56
C GLY A 203 -9.46 9.47 -31.13
N ARG A 204 -10.49 8.67 -30.87
CA ARG A 204 -11.06 8.50 -29.52
C ARG A 204 -10.44 7.29 -28.84
N LEU A 205 -10.09 7.41 -27.56
CA LEU A 205 -9.68 6.25 -26.79
C LEU A 205 -10.86 5.27 -26.66
N ARG A 206 -10.56 3.99 -26.44
CA ARG A 206 -11.57 2.98 -26.15
C ARG A 206 -10.97 1.95 -25.23
N THR A 207 -11.59 1.74 -24.08
CA THR A 207 -11.18 0.66 -23.19
C THR A 207 -11.51 -0.68 -23.83
N VAL A 208 -10.48 -1.48 -24.09
CA VAL A 208 -10.58 -2.81 -24.72
C VAL A 208 -10.38 -3.93 -23.72
N ALA A 209 -9.81 -3.64 -22.54
CA ALA A 209 -9.74 -4.55 -21.42
C ALA A 209 -9.82 -3.81 -20.08
N ALA A 210 -10.55 -4.38 -19.13
CA ALA A 210 -10.71 -3.86 -17.78
C ALA A 210 -10.85 -5.02 -16.79
N GLU A 211 -9.87 -5.19 -15.91
CA GLU A 211 -9.81 -6.30 -14.96
C GLU A 211 -9.40 -5.82 -13.56
N HIS A 212 -9.78 -6.61 -12.56
CA HIS A 212 -9.47 -6.37 -11.15
C HIS A 212 -9.06 -7.68 -10.47
N ALA A 213 -8.04 -7.61 -9.61
CA ALA A 213 -7.51 -8.75 -8.85
C ALA A 213 -8.60 -9.38 -7.97
N ASN A 214 -9.37 -8.55 -7.26
CA ASN A 214 -10.59 -8.95 -6.55
C ASN A 214 -11.77 -9.21 -7.52
N PRO A 215 -12.30 -10.45 -7.62
CA PRO A 215 -13.44 -10.77 -8.49
C PRO A 215 -14.71 -9.98 -8.19
N ALA A 216 -14.94 -9.62 -6.92
CA ALA A 216 -16.12 -8.86 -6.51
C ALA A 216 -16.13 -7.42 -7.04
N GLU A 217 -14.95 -6.87 -7.37
CA GLU A 217 -14.80 -5.50 -7.87
C GLU A 217 -14.66 -5.42 -9.39
N ARG A 218 -14.60 -6.56 -10.09
CA ARG A 218 -14.51 -6.60 -11.56
C ARG A 218 -15.71 -5.93 -12.24
N ALA A 219 -16.91 -6.08 -11.68
CA ALA A 219 -18.10 -5.40 -12.19
C ALA A 219 -17.96 -3.87 -12.10
N ARG A 220 -17.43 -3.38 -10.98
CA ARG A 220 -17.21 -1.96 -10.72
C ARG A 220 -16.15 -1.37 -11.65
N ILE A 221 -15.05 -2.09 -11.88
CA ILE A 221 -14.01 -1.66 -12.84
C ILE A 221 -14.55 -1.63 -14.28
N ARG A 222 -15.41 -2.58 -14.65
CA ARG A 222 -16.05 -2.60 -15.97
C ARG A 222 -17.05 -1.46 -16.15
N GLU A 223 -17.79 -1.08 -15.11
CA GLU A 223 -18.61 0.14 -15.13
C GLU A 223 -17.76 1.40 -15.24
N VAL A 224 -16.61 1.46 -14.56
CA VAL A 224 -15.68 2.59 -14.63
C VAL A 224 -15.01 2.71 -16.01
N ALA A 225 -14.68 1.59 -16.65
CA ALA A 225 -14.24 1.54 -18.05
C ALA A 225 -15.28 2.11 -19.04
N VAL A 226 -16.56 2.13 -18.64
CA VAL A 226 -17.65 2.77 -19.38
C VAL A 226 -17.86 4.24 -18.96
N LEU A 227 -17.50 4.63 -17.72
CA LEU A 227 -17.65 5.97 -17.16
C LEU A 227 -16.46 6.92 -17.37
N GLY A 228 -15.32 6.44 -17.89
CA GLY A 228 -14.26 7.31 -18.46
C GLY A 228 -14.68 7.96 -19.78
N ALA A 229 -15.96 7.89 -20.08
CA ALA A 229 -16.63 8.40 -21.24
C ALA A 229 -17.54 9.55 -20.78
N ASP A 230 -17.44 10.71 -21.44
CA ASP A 230 -18.17 11.95 -21.17
C ASP A 230 -19.69 11.75 -20.98
N ASP A 231 -20.45 12.79 -20.62
CA ASP A 231 -21.91 12.74 -20.41
C ASP A 231 -22.72 12.26 -21.66
N ALA A 232 -22.04 11.99 -22.78
CA ALA A 232 -22.55 11.36 -23.99
C ALA A 232 -22.03 9.93 -24.26
N GLY A 233 -21.27 9.34 -23.33
CA GLY A 233 -20.63 8.02 -23.45
C GLY A 233 -19.31 8.01 -24.22
N GLY A 234 -18.58 9.13 -24.27
CA GLY A 234 -17.37 9.37 -25.09
C GLY A 234 -16.05 9.46 -24.32
N VAL A 235 -15.20 8.47 -24.52
CA VAL A 235 -13.86 8.33 -23.94
C VAL A 235 -12.93 9.52 -24.26
N LEU A 236 -11.97 9.80 -23.36
CA LEU A 236 -10.96 10.85 -23.48
C LEU A 236 -10.30 10.93 -24.88
N PRO A 237 -10.21 12.11 -25.51
CA PRO A 237 -9.51 12.27 -26.78
C PRO A 237 -7.99 12.17 -26.60
N TYR A 238 -7.33 11.31 -27.39
CA TYR A 238 -5.86 11.32 -27.49
C TYR A 238 -5.46 12.25 -28.64
N PRO A 239 -4.62 13.29 -28.40
CA PRO A 239 -4.28 14.26 -29.45
C PRO A 239 -3.52 13.57 -30.60
N PRO A 240 -4.04 13.60 -31.85
CA PRO A 240 -3.51 12.82 -32.97
C PRO A 240 -2.13 13.30 -33.47
N GLU A 241 -1.65 14.45 -33.00
CA GLU A 241 -0.44 15.10 -33.49
C GLU A 241 0.85 14.63 -32.80
N GLN A 242 0.77 13.77 -31.79
CA GLN A 242 1.94 13.25 -31.07
C GLN A 242 2.04 11.72 -31.17
N PRO A 243 3.19 11.16 -31.65
CA PRO A 243 3.41 9.73 -31.62
C PRO A 243 3.30 9.23 -30.18
N PRO A 244 2.75 8.01 -29.93
CA PRO A 244 2.64 7.47 -28.58
C PRO A 244 4.01 7.42 -27.95
N ARG A 245 4.28 8.36 -27.04
CA ARG A 245 5.43 8.30 -26.14
C ARG A 245 5.04 7.43 -24.97
N LEU A 246 5.90 6.46 -24.68
CA LEU A 246 5.79 5.66 -23.48
C LEU A 246 6.10 6.59 -22.29
N GLU A 247 5.05 7.18 -21.71
CA GLU A 247 5.14 7.99 -20.51
C GLU A 247 4.89 7.09 -19.30
N TRP A 248 5.94 6.91 -18.50
CA TRP A 248 5.82 6.24 -17.21
C TRP A 248 5.60 7.31 -16.14
N THR A 249 4.43 7.28 -15.53
CA THR A 249 4.08 8.15 -14.41
C THR A 249 3.97 7.29 -13.16
N SER A 250 4.90 7.48 -12.22
CA SER A 250 4.92 6.75 -10.95
C SER A 250 3.81 7.18 -9.99
N ASP A 251 3.35 8.44 -10.11
CA ASP A 251 2.28 9.03 -9.32
C ASP A 251 1.19 9.56 -10.25
N VAL A 252 0.15 8.76 -10.44
CA VAL A 252 -1.09 9.20 -11.07
C VAL A 252 -1.92 9.85 -9.96
N ASP A 253 -2.00 11.18 -9.90
CA ASP A 253 -2.83 11.91 -8.93
C ASP A 253 -4.13 12.42 -9.60
N ASP A 254 -5.03 13.03 -8.80
CA ASP A 254 -6.32 13.52 -9.29
C ASP A 254 -6.14 14.58 -10.37
N ALA A 255 -5.17 15.48 -10.17
CA ALA A 255 -4.84 16.54 -11.12
C ALA A 255 -4.30 15.96 -12.44
N TRP A 256 -3.50 14.91 -12.40
CA TRP A 256 -3.00 14.21 -13.58
C TRP A 256 -4.14 13.56 -14.34
N LEU A 257 -5.06 12.87 -13.65
CA LEU A 257 -6.25 12.28 -14.31
C LEU A 257 -7.13 13.36 -14.93
N GLU A 258 -7.44 14.43 -14.19
CA GLU A 258 -8.23 15.56 -14.68
C GLU A 258 -7.56 16.27 -15.87
N SER A 259 -6.22 16.37 -15.89
CA SER A 259 -5.47 16.97 -17.00
C SER A 259 -5.53 16.18 -18.31
N ARG A 260 -5.91 14.90 -18.25
CA ARG A 260 -6.15 14.06 -19.44
C ARG A 260 -7.62 14.07 -19.86
N VAL A 261 -8.51 14.65 -19.04
CA VAL A 261 -9.96 14.70 -19.28
C VAL A 261 -10.40 15.96 -20.01
N ALA A 262 -9.62 17.05 -19.93
CA ALA A 262 -9.86 18.32 -20.61
C ALA A 262 -9.31 18.36 -22.04
#